data_AF-A0A7T1IBX1-F1
#
_entry.id   AF-A0A7T1IBX1-F1
#
_cell.length_a   1.000
_cell.length_b   1.000
_cell.length_c   1.000
_cell.angle_alpha   90.00
_cell.angle_beta   90.00
_cell.angle_gamma   90.00
#
_symmetry.space_group_name_H-M   'P 1'
#
loop_
_entity.id
_entity.type
_entity.pdbx_description
1 polymer ?
#
loop_
_entity_poly.entity_id
_entity_poly.type
_entity_poly.pdbx_seq_one_letter_code
_entity_poly.pdbx_strand_id
1 'polypeptide(L)'
;MASFLVNRFDTPVIKGLLAGLFWGTALSAVALPASAAVDNNLPVRWNTGGAVWSTNQDAFNTFLQSGEVTDRGLEGGLNRSGWTAAEVREGMNKAYNVDFVGVSRFLYSDAGVKFLKNQTSSYFPYWSMNTYAVQALRSAIVADARDGQISAAGIMNALPTDMRLADFCNTYTGAQNVCAEGRCQGDAQCTSLLSWYVFLPACLQANQMADPVAEVRITPAPAQQYQPDAIRGLW
;
A
#
# COMPACT_ATOMS: atom_id res chain seq x y z
N MET A 1 51.69 38.40 57.47
CA MET A 1 52.24 39.59 56.80
C MET A 1 51.22 40.08 55.79
N ALA A 2 50.98 41.39 55.83
CA ALA A 2 50.31 42.25 54.85
C ALA A 2 48.80 42.09 54.58
N SER A 3 48.17 43.26 54.58
CA SER A 3 46.76 43.63 54.49
C SER A 3 46.61 44.63 53.32
N PHE A 4 45.38 45.04 53.02
CA PHE A 4 44.94 46.05 52.03
C PHE A 4 44.92 45.59 50.54
N LEU A 5 43.86 45.82 49.76
CA LEU A 5 43.16 47.09 49.54
C LEU A 5 41.63 46.99 49.37
N VAL A 6 40.99 48.09 49.77
CA VAL A 6 39.59 48.49 49.67
C VAL A 6 39.36 49.25 48.35
N ASN A 7 38.21 49.11 47.68
CA ASN A 7 37.35 50.27 47.37
C ASN A 7 35.96 49.95 46.80
N ARG A 8 35.02 50.74 47.35
CA ARG A 8 33.58 50.95 47.12
C ARG A 8 33.29 51.58 45.75
N PHE A 9 32.08 51.33 45.22
CA PHE A 9 31.15 52.33 44.61
C PHE A 9 29.75 51.66 44.56
N ASP A 10 28.83 51.99 45.47
CA ASP A 10 27.75 53.00 45.35
C ASP A 10 26.53 52.53 44.50
N THR A 11 25.43 52.22 45.21
CA THR A 11 24.02 52.10 44.75
C THR A 11 23.44 53.47 44.35
N PRO A 12 22.44 53.60 43.44
CA PRO A 12 21.03 53.37 43.82
C PRO A 12 20.01 52.97 42.70
N VAL A 13 18.90 52.34 43.14
CA VAL A 13 17.49 52.52 42.71
C VAL A 13 17.17 52.22 41.22
N ILE A 14 16.30 51.25 40.91
CA ILE A 14 14.88 51.50 40.61
C ILE A 14 14.04 50.25 40.95
N LYS A 15 13.08 50.42 41.85
CA LYS A 15 11.89 49.56 41.99
C LYS A 15 10.96 49.86 40.82
N GLY A 16 10.57 48.84 40.05
CA GLY A 16 9.60 48.98 38.97
C GLY A 16 8.85 47.68 38.69
N LEU A 17 7.61 47.66 39.20
CA LEU A 17 6.40 47.07 38.61
C LEU A 17 6.28 45.54 38.36
N LEU A 18 5.23 45.05 39.01
CA LEU A 18 4.41 43.87 38.78
C LEU A 18 4.02 43.58 37.31
N ALA A 19 3.47 42.37 37.13
CA ALA A 19 2.85 41.77 35.96
C ALA A 19 3.87 41.15 35.00
N GLY A 20 3.83 39.87 34.64
CA GLY A 20 2.76 38.88 34.63
C GLY A 20 3.01 38.00 33.39
N LEU A 21 2.28 36.89 33.32
CA LEU A 21 1.97 36.14 32.10
C LEU A 21 2.96 35.07 31.59
N PHE A 22 2.34 33.87 31.48
CA PHE A 22 2.62 32.72 30.62
C PHE A 22 3.71 31.71 31.04
N TRP A 23 3.22 30.70 31.76
CA TRP A 23 3.71 29.32 31.63
C TRP A 23 3.55 28.88 30.16
N GLY A 24 4.61 29.01 29.38
CA GLY A 24 4.74 28.31 28.11
C GLY A 24 5.13 26.86 28.38
N THR A 25 4.18 25.94 28.29
CA THR A 25 4.50 24.51 28.14
C THR A 25 5.25 24.35 26.84
N ALA A 26 6.56 24.11 26.91
CA ALA A 26 7.34 23.70 25.76
C ALA A 26 6.82 22.32 25.31
N LEU A 27 5.92 22.31 24.32
CA LEU A 27 5.69 21.13 23.51
C LEU A 27 6.98 20.91 22.71
N SER A 28 7.86 20.06 23.24
CA SER A 28 8.97 19.51 22.47
C SER A 28 8.36 18.69 21.34
N ALA A 29 8.14 19.32 20.19
CA ALA A 29 7.92 18.62 18.95
C ALA A 29 9.17 17.78 18.71
N VAL A 30 9.06 16.48 18.99
CA VAL A 30 10.02 15.50 18.51
C VAL A 30 9.94 15.55 16.99
N ALA A 31 10.84 16.33 16.38
CA ALA A 31 11.13 16.18 14.97
C ALA A 31 11.65 14.74 14.82
N LEU A 32 10.76 13.85 14.37
CA LEU A 32 11.19 12.59 13.78
C LEU A 32 12.28 12.94 12.78
N PRO A 33 13.42 12.23 12.76
CA PRO A 33 14.37 12.43 11.68
C PRO A 33 13.60 12.23 10.39
N ALA A 34 13.49 13.29 9.60
CA ALA A 34 13.10 13.19 8.22
C ALA A 34 14.14 12.28 7.58
N SER A 35 13.85 10.98 7.52
CA SER A 35 14.49 10.09 6.58
C SER A 35 14.33 10.79 5.25
N ALA A 36 15.47 11.22 4.68
CA ALA A 36 15.52 11.92 3.42
C ALA A 36 14.52 11.27 2.46
N ALA A 37 13.47 12.01 2.11
CA ALA A 37 12.71 11.72 0.93
C ALA A 37 13.70 11.91 -0.22
N VAL A 38 14.44 10.85 -0.54
CA VAL A 38 14.97 10.73 -1.88
C VAL A 38 13.71 10.66 -2.73
N ASP A 39 13.55 11.66 -3.58
CA ASP A 39 12.50 11.78 -4.58
C ASP A 39 12.63 10.62 -5.57
N ASN A 40 12.27 9.44 -5.10
CA ASN A 40 12.34 8.18 -5.80
C ASN A 40 10.90 7.72 -5.83
N ASN A 41 10.18 8.11 -6.88
CA ASN A 41 8.88 7.53 -7.19
C ASN A 41 9.14 6.20 -7.90
N LEU A 42 9.76 5.23 -7.21
CA LEU A 42 10.25 3.97 -7.78
C LEU A 42 9.37 2.82 -7.28
N PRO A 43 8.18 2.63 -7.86
CA PRO A 43 7.27 1.58 -7.43
C PRO A 43 7.90 0.20 -7.50
N VAL A 44 8.89 0.00 -8.38
CA VAL A 44 9.57 -1.29 -8.52
C VAL A 44 11.07 -1.16 -8.61
N ARG A 45 11.76 -1.89 -7.71
CA ARG A 45 13.16 -2.27 -7.88
C ARG A 45 13.29 -3.75 -8.20
N TRP A 46 13.88 -4.07 -9.34
CA TRP A 46 14.10 -5.41 -9.88
C TRP A 46 15.50 -5.91 -9.48
N ASN A 47 15.65 -7.20 -9.21
CA ASN A 47 16.97 -7.85 -9.28
C ASN A 47 16.97 -8.80 -10.48
N THR A 48 18.03 -8.77 -11.28
CA THR A 48 18.22 -9.69 -12.40
C THR A 48 19.68 -10.08 -12.51
N GLY A 49 20.03 -11.34 -12.25
CA GLY A 49 21.38 -11.87 -12.51
C GLY A 49 22.52 -11.00 -11.95
N GLY A 50 22.38 -10.53 -10.70
CA GLY A 50 23.35 -9.67 -10.00
C GLY A 50 23.17 -8.15 -10.22
N ALA A 51 22.40 -7.73 -11.23
CA ALA A 51 22.08 -6.31 -11.45
C ALA A 51 20.80 -5.90 -10.72
N VAL A 52 20.79 -4.69 -10.17
CA VAL A 52 19.61 -4.06 -9.58
C VAL A 52 19.14 -2.96 -10.52
N TRP A 53 17.87 -3.03 -10.94
CA TRP A 53 17.24 -2.01 -11.78
C TRP A 53 16.13 -1.34 -10.98
N SER A 54 15.86 -0.08 -11.26
CA SER A 54 14.70 0.63 -10.69
C SER A 54 13.89 1.19 -11.84
N THR A 55 12.57 1.03 -11.77
CA THR A 55 11.63 1.65 -12.70
C THR A 55 10.85 2.71 -11.96
N ASN A 56 10.82 3.92 -12.50
CA ASN A 56 10.03 5.02 -11.96
C ASN A 56 8.55 4.90 -12.36
N GLN A 57 7.70 5.51 -11.55
CA GLN A 57 6.26 5.54 -11.79
C GLN A 57 5.94 6.20 -13.13
N ASP A 58 6.70 7.21 -13.58
CA ASP A 58 6.43 7.88 -14.87
C ASP A 58 6.67 6.97 -16.07
N ALA A 59 7.67 6.08 -16.02
CA ALA A 59 7.86 5.08 -17.06
C ALA A 59 6.73 4.05 -17.07
N PHE A 60 6.27 3.62 -15.88
CA PHE A 60 5.06 2.80 -15.78
C PHE A 60 3.83 3.54 -16.33
N ASN A 61 3.63 4.81 -15.97
CA ASN A 61 2.50 5.60 -16.44
C ASN A 61 2.52 5.76 -17.96
N THR A 62 3.68 6.07 -18.54
CA THR A 62 3.88 6.14 -20.00
C THR A 62 3.51 4.81 -20.65
N PHE A 63 4.05 3.70 -20.14
CA PHE A 63 3.74 2.37 -20.62
C PHE A 63 2.26 2.03 -20.51
N LEU A 64 1.61 2.34 -19.38
CA LEU A 64 0.20 2.04 -19.16
C LEU A 64 -0.73 2.86 -20.06
N GLN A 65 -0.35 4.09 -20.39
CA GLN A 65 -1.13 5.01 -21.24
C GLN A 65 -0.95 4.72 -22.73
N SER A 66 0.29 4.63 -23.22
CA SER A 66 0.59 4.54 -24.67
C SER A 66 1.09 3.16 -25.10
N GLY A 67 1.55 2.34 -24.18
CA GLY A 67 2.30 1.10 -24.48
C GLY A 67 3.78 1.33 -24.78
N GLU A 68 4.25 2.58 -24.76
CA GLU A 68 5.67 2.91 -24.98
C GLU A 68 6.52 2.50 -23.78
N VAL A 69 7.64 1.83 -24.04
CA VAL A 69 8.60 1.40 -23.00
C VAL A 69 9.82 2.33 -23.04
N THR A 70 9.90 3.23 -22.07
CA THR A 70 10.97 4.25 -21.97
C THR A 70 12.02 3.93 -20.91
N ASP A 71 11.83 2.83 -20.15
CA ASP A 71 12.72 2.41 -19.08
C ASP A 71 13.25 0.99 -19.29
N ARG A 72 14.56 0.83 -19.05
CA ARG A 72 15.26 -0.45 -19.23
C ARG A 72 14.89 -1.48 -18.16
N GLY A 73 14.57 -1.03 -16.94
CA GLY A 73 14.08 -1.91 -15.88
C GLY A 73 12.73 -2.52 -16.25
N LEU A 74 11.82 -1.69 -16.78
CA LEU A 74 10.51 -2.11 -17.26
C LEU A 74 10.62 -3.05 -18.46
N GLU A 75 11.45 -2.71 -19.44
CA GLU A 75 11.74 -3.59 -20.59
C GLU A 75 12.24 -4.96 -20.12
N GLY A 76 13.19 -4.98 -19.18
CA GLY A 76 13.71 -6.21 -18.58
C GLY A 76 12.64 -7.01 -17.84
N GLY A 77 11.76 -6.35 -17.09
CA GLY A 77 10.63 -6.97 -16.40
C GLY A 77 9.63 -7.60 -17.38
N LEU A 78 9.26 -6.86 -18.43
CA LEU A 78 8.35 -7.33 -19.48
C LEU A 78 8.91 -8.57 -20.19
N ASN A 79 10.17 -8.50 -20.65
CA ASN A 79 10.83 -9.61 -21.34
C ASN A 79 10.95 -10.89 -20.49
N ARG A 80 10.99 -10.75 -19.16
CA ARG A 80 11.09 -11.88 -18.21
C ARG A 80 9.74 -12.36 -17.69
N SER A 81 8.67 -11.62 -17.96
CA SER A 81 7.34 -11.95 -17.44
C SER A 81 6.71 -13.15 -18.13
N GLY A 82 7.16 -13.48 -19.34
CA GLY A 82 6.53 -14.49 -20.19
C GLY A 82 5.23 -14.02 -20.84
N TRP A 83 4.81 -12.77 -20.63
CA TRP A 83 3.66 -12.13 -21.26
C TRP A 83 4.09 -11.15 -22.34
N THR A 84 3.21 -10.88 -23.30
CA THR A 84 3.41 -9.75 -24.22
C THR A 84 3.22 -8.43 -23.47
N ALA A 85 3.89 -7.38 -23.95
CA ALA A 85 3.71 -6.04 -23.38
C ALA A 85 2.25 -5.55 -23.45
N ALA A 86 1.52 -5.95 -24.49
CA ALA A 86 0.09 -5.62 -24.62
C ALA A 86 -0.76 -6.31 -23.53
N GLU A 87 -0.54 -7.61 -23.27
CA GLU A 87 -1.25 -8.35 -22.23
C GLU A 87 -0.95 -7.80 -20.83
N VAL A 88 0.31 -7.47 -20.54
CA VAL A 88 0.66 -6.82 -19.27
C VAL A 88 -0.05 -5.47 -19.16
N ARG A 89 -0.01 -4.64 -20.21
CA ARG A 89 -0.66 -3.32 -20.20
C ARG A 89 -2.16 -3.43 -19.96
N GLU A 90 -2.83 -4.34 -20.66
CA GLU A 90 -4.27 -4.58 -20.52
C GLU A 90 -4.60 -5.11 -19.12
N GLY A 91 -3.87 -6.12 -18.66
CA GLY A 91 -4.06 -6.71 -17.34
C GLY A 91 -3.83 -5.73 -16.21
N MET A 92 -2.81 -4.87 -16.33
CA MET A 92 -2.50 -3.83 -15.36
C MET A 92 -3.60 -2.75 -15.25
N ASN A 93 -4.16 -2.34 -16.39
CA ASN A 93 -5.21 -1.33 -16.47
C ASN A 93 -6.62 -1.88 -16.22
N LYS A 94 -6.79 -3.21 -16.15
CA LYS A 94 -8.10 -3.81 -15.92
C LYS A 94 -8.61 -3.48 -14.52
N ALA A 95 -9.73 -2.78 -14.47
CA ALA A 95 -10.46 -2.47 -13.24
C ALA A 95 -11.45 -3.58 -12.90
N TYR A 96 -11.59 -3.87 -11.61
CA TYR A 96 -12.54 -4.82 -11.05
C TYR A 96 -13.46 -4.10 -10.06
N ASN A 97 -14.76 -4.31 -10.19
CA ASN A 97 -15.71 -3.78 -9.22
C ASN A 97 -15.61 -4.53 -7.90
N VAL A 98 -15.58 -3.80 -6.80
CA VAL A 98 -15.43 -4.32 -5.44
C VAL A 98 -16.31 -3.58 -4.43
N ASP A 99 -16.77 -4.29 -3.40
CA ASP A 99 -17.29 -3.69 -2.17
C ASP A 99 -16.10 -3.25 -1.30
N PHE A 100 -15.90 -1.93 -1.19
CA PHE A 100 -14.85 -1.34 -0.35
C PHE A 100 -14.88 -1.88 1.09
N VAL A 101 -16.08 -2.08 1.66
CA VAL A 101 -16.22 -2.60 3.04
C VAL A 101 -15.84 -4.07 3.09
N GLY A 102 -16.29 -4.88 2.13
CA GLY A 102 -15.90 -6.29 1.99
C GLY A 102 -14.39 -6.47 1.84
N VAL A 103 -13.75 -5.71 0.95
CA VAL A 103 -12.29 -5.72 0.75
C VAL A 103 -11.59 -5.34 2.05
N SER A 104 -12.01 -4.24 2.70
CA SER A 104 -11.41 -3.80 3.96
C SER A 104 -11.54 -4.89 5.04
N ARG A 105 -12.74 -5.44 5.24
CA ARG A 105 -12.97 -6.52 6.22
C ARG A 105 -12.08 -7.73 5.95
N PHE A 106 -11.99 -8.17 4.70
CA PHE A 106 -11.08 -9.24 4.31
C PHE A 106 -9.63 -8.92 4.72
N LEU A 107 -9.10 -7.76 4.31
CA LEU A 107 -7.71 -7.38 4.55
C LEU A 107 -7.33 -7.24 6.03
N TYR A 108 -8.30 -6.94 6.89
CA TYR A 108 -8.13 -6.86 8.34
C TYR A 108 -8.44 -8.17 9.09
N SER A 109 -9.02 -9.16 8.40
CA SER A 109 -9.22 -10.51 8.97
C SER A 109 -7.90 -11.29 9.08
N ASP A 110 -7.89 -12.36 9.88
CA ASP A 110 -6.74 -13.27 9.97
C ASP A 110 -6.37 -13.89 8.62
N ALA A 111 -7.37 -14.24 7.80
CA ALA A 111 -7.16 -14.77 6.46
C ALA A 111 -6.51 -13.72 5.54
N GLY A 112 -6.98 -12.47 5.57
CA GLY A 112 -6.39 -11.38 4.81
C GLY A 112 -4.97 -11.02 5.28
N VAL A 113 -4.69 -11.08 6.58
CA VAL A 113 -3.32 -10.89 7.10
C VAL A 113 -2.38 -11.98 6.58
N LYS A 114 -2.82 -13.24 6.58
CA LYS A 114 -2.04 -14.36 6.02
C LYS A 114 -1.84 -14.19 4.52
N PHE A 115 -2.89 -13.81 3.80
CA PHE A 115 -2.82 -13.47 2.38
C PHE A 115 -1.77 -12.39 2.13
N LEU A 116 -1.85 -11.25 2.82
CA LEU A 116 -0.91 -10.12 2.64
C LEU A 116 0.53 -10.52 2.95
N LYS A 117 0.78 -11.27 4.03
CA LYS A 117 2.12 -11.80 4.34
C LYS A 117 2.66 -12.67 3.19
N ASN A 118 1.79 -13.47 2.58
CA ASN A 118 2.16 -14.30 1.45
C ASN A 118 2.43 -13.46 0.18
N GLN A 119 1.64 -12.41 -0.06
CA GLN A 119 1.81 -11.50 -1.19
C GLN A 119 3.10 -10.67 -1.06
N THR A 120 3.54 -10.35 0.16
CA THR A 120 4.71 -9.51 0.40
C THR A 120 5.97 -10.27 0.79
N SER A 121 6.04 -11.59 0.54
CA SER A 121 7.17 -12.43 0.96
C SER A 121 8.48 -12.04 0.29
N SER A 122 8.43 -11.74 -1.00
CA SER A 122 9.57 -11.33 -1.83
C SER A 122 9.41 -9.93 -2.43
N TYR A 123 8.31 -9.24 -2.13
CA TYR A 123 8.06 -7.86 -2.56
C TYR A 123 7.64 -7.00 -1.38
N PHE A 124 8.53 -6.11 -0.94
CA PHE A 124 8.39 -5.37 0.32
C PHE A 124 9.06 -4.00 0.26
N PRO A 125 8.75 -3.09 1.20
CA PRO A 125 9.38 -1.77 1.27
C PRO A 125 10.91 -1.83 1.27
N TYR A 126 11.56 -1.02 0.42
CA TYR A 126 13.00 -1.10 0.23
C TYR A 126 13.81 -0.91 1.53
N TRP A 127 13.46 0.10 2.32
CA TRP A 127 14.21 0.47 3.52
C TRP A 127 13.85 -0.34 4.76
N SER A 128 12.55 -0.58 4.98
CA SER A 128 12.05 -1.26 6.18
C SER A 128 11.88 -2.77 6.01
N MET A 129 12.14 -3.28 4.80
CA MET A 129 12.01 -4.69 4.44
C MET A 129 10.64 -5.24 4.85
N ASN A 130 10.61 -6.43 5.48
CA ASN A 130 9.37 -7.08 5.90
C ASN A 130 8.65 -6.40 7.08
N THR A 131 9.26 -5.43 7.76
CA THR A 131 8.71 -4.82 8.99
C THR A 131 7.33 -4.19 8.77
N TYR A 132 7.16 -3.50 7.63
CA TYR A 132 5.92 -2.78 7.30
C TYR A 132 5.29 -3.25 5.99
N ALA A 133 5.69 -4.43 5.49
CA ALA A 133 5.27 -4.88 4.17
C ALA A 133 3.75 -5.11 4.07
N VAL A 134 3.17 -5.77 5.08
CA VAL A 134 1.71 -5.98 5.17
C VAL A 134 0.96 -4.66 5.21
N GLN A 135 1.45 -3.69 5.98
CA GLN A 135 0.83 -2.39 6.15
C GLN A 135 0.90 -1.58 4.86
N ALA A 136 2.05 -1.59 4.17
CA ALA A 136 2.26 -0.87 2.92
C ALA A 136 1.34 -1.41 1.81
N LEU A 137 1.29 -2.73 1.63
CA LEU A 137 0.43 -3.34 0.61
C LEU A 137 -1.05 -3.14 0.96
N ARG A 138 -1.44 -3.33 2.23
CA ARG A 138 -2.82 -3.10 2.66
C ARG A 138 -3.26 -1.67 2.40
N SER A 139 -2.43 -0.68 2.75
CA SER A 139 -2.81 0.73 2.56
C SER A 139 -2.98 1.08 1.09
N ALA A 140 -2.14 0.54 0.22
CA ALA A 140 -2.25 0.76 -1.22
C ALA A 140 -3.54 0.16 -1.79
N ILE A 141 -3.86 -1.09 -1.40
CA ILE A 141 -5.12 -1.74 -1.80
C ILE A 141 -6.34 -0.97 -1.32
N VAL A 142 -6.35 -0.56 -0.03
CA VAL A 142 -7.46 0.20 0.55
C VAL A 142 -7.58 1.58 -0.11
N ALA A 143 -6.47 2.23 -0.45
CA ALA A 143 -6.47 3.53 -1.10
C ALA A 143 -7.02 3.45 -2.53
N ASP A 144 -6.66 2.42 -3.28
CA ASP A 144 -7.18 2.18 -4.63
C ASP A 144 -8.67 1.82 -4.62
N ALA A 145 -9.09 0.92 -3.72
CA ALA A 145 -10.47 0.42 -3.64
C ALA A 145 -11.55 1.45 -3.25
N ARG A 146 -11.19 2.71 -2.96
CA ARG A 146 -12.08 3.71 -2.33
C ARG A 146 -13.31 4.08 -3.14
N ASP A 147 -13.19 4.04 -4.47
CA ASP A 147 -14.27 4.37 -5.40
C ASP A 147 -15.11 3.14 -5.79
N GLY A 148 -14.85 1.98 -5.17
CA GLY A 148 -15.50 0.72 -5.50
C GLY A 148 -14.89 0.01 -6.71
N GLN A 149 -13.75 0.48 -7.20
CA GLN A 149 -12.96 -0.19 -8.23
C GLN A 149 -11.55 -0.49 -7.72
N ILE A 150 -10.93 -1.55 -8.25
CA ILE A 150 -9.55 -1.87 -7.95
C ILE A 150 -8.81 -2.32 -9.20
N SER A 151 -7.57 -1.88 -9.36
CA SER A 151 -6.72 -2.20 -10.51
C SER A 151 -5.26 -2.36 -10.08
N ALA A 152 -4.45 -3.05 -10.90
CA ALA A 152 -3.05 -3.24 -10.55
C ALA A 152 -2.28 -1.91 -10.64
N ALA A 153 -2.57 -1.12 -11.68
CA ALA A 153 -2.02 0.21 -11.87
C ALA A 153 -2.35 1.15 -10.71
N GLY A 154 -3.61 1.13 -10.25
CA GLY A 154 -4.05 1.96 -9.15
C GLY A 154 -3.43 1.56 -7.80
N ILE A 155 -3.36 0.26 -7.48
CA ILE A 155 -2.62 -0.24 -6.32
C ILE A 155 -1.15 0.20 -6.37
N MET A 156 -0.49 0.05 -7.52
CA MET A 156 0.92 0.46 -7.69
C MET A 156 1.10 1.95 -7.42
N ASN A 157 0.23 2.79 -7.98
CA ASN A 157 0.26 4.25 -7.80
C ASN A 157 -0.08 4.68 -6.35
N ALA A 158 -0.81 3.84 -5.62
CA ALA A 158 -1.19 4.08 -4.23
C ALA A 158 -0.18 3.52 -3.20
N LEU A 159 0.95 2.96 -3.65
CA LEU A 159 2.00 2.49 -2.75
C LEU A 159 2.54 3.65 -1.90
N PRO A 160 2.66 3.49 -0.57
CA PRO A 160 3.12 4.57 0.30
C PRO A 160 4.64 4.77 0.28
N THR A 161 5.38 3.86 -0.35
CA THR A 161 6.85 3.86 -0.40
C THR A 161 7.35 2.96 -1.53
N ASP A 162 8.61 3.15 -1.91
CA ASP A 162 9.31 2.28 -2.85
C ASP A 162 9.32 0.83 -2.38
N MET A 163 8.87 -0.06 -3.25
CA MET A 163 8.88 -1.49 -3.03
C MET A 163 9.97 -2.15 -3.87
N ARG A 164 10.61 -3.16 -3.29
CA ARG A 164 11.67 -3.94 -3.93
C ARG A 164 11.26 -5.39 -4.08
N LEU A 165 11.49 -5.92 -5.27
CA LEU A 165 11.55 -7.35 -5.49
C LEU A 165 12.90 -7.88 -5.00
N ALA A 166 12.90 -8.83 -4.07
CA ALA A 166 14.09 -9.46 -3.54
C ALA A 166 14.30 -10.85 -4.15
N ASP A 167 15.51 -11.11 -4.65
CA ASP A 167 15.95 -12.38 -5.22
C ASP A 167 17.44 -12.55 -4.93
N PHE A 168 17.77 -12.77 -3.65
CA PHE A 168 19.16 -12.88 -3.21
C PHE A 168 19.30 -13.73 -1.95
N CYS A 169 20.52 -14.26 -1.78
CA CYS A 169 21.00 -14.94 -0.58
C CYS A 169 20.18 -16.15 -0.10
N ASN A 170 19.48 -16.87 -0.99
CA ASN A 170 18.62 -18.02 -0.67
C ASN A 170 17.47 -17.75 0.33
N THR A 171 17.34 -16.51 0.83
CA THR A 171 16.27 -16.06 1.71
C THR A 171 15.04 -15.63 0.91
N TYR A 172 15.26 -15.00 -0.24
CA TYR A 172 14.20 -14.56 -1.15
C TYR A 172 14.41 -15.21 -2.49
N THR A 173 13.35 -15.82 -3.02
CA THR A 173 13.39 -16.60 -4.26
C THR A 173 13.09 -15.76 -5.50
N GLY A 174 12.75 -14.48 -5.34
CA GLY A 174 12.23 -13.64 -6.43
C GLY A 174 10.83 -14.00 -6.90
N ALA A 175 10.40 -15.24 -6.68
CA ALA A 175 9.09 -15.73 -7.08
C ALA A 175 7.97 -15.04 -6.31
N GLN A 176 6.98 -14.57 -7.04
CA GLN A 176 5.75 -14.04 -6.48
C GLN A 176 4.68 -15.12 -6.38
N ASN A 177 3.85 -15.01 -5.35
CA ASN A 177 2.65 -15.83 -5.23
C ASN A 177 1.56 -15.26 -6.14
N VAL A 178 1.64 -15.61 -7.42
CA VAL A 178 0.69 -15.15 -8.41
C VAL A 178 -0.67 -15.81 -8.16
N CYS A 179 -1.69 -14.99 -7.97
CA CYS A 179 -3.09 -15.38 -7.86
C CYS A 179 -3.70 -15.88 -9.19
N ALA A 180 -3.04 -16.82 -9.86
CA ALA A 180 -3.35 -17.24 -11.23
C ALA A 180 -3.36 -18.75 -11.39
N GLU A 181 -3.86 -19.50 -10.40
CA GLU A 181 -3.95 -20.96 -10.50
C GLU A 181 -4.67 -21.36 -11.81
N GLY A 182 -3.96 -22.13 -12.66
CA GLY A 182 -4.44 -22.54 -13.99
C GLY A 182 -4.52 -21.44 -15.06
N ARG A 183 -4.04 -20.22 -14.78
CA ARG A 183 -4.08 -19.07 -15.71
C ARG A 183 -2.73 -18.57 -16.19
N CYS A 184 -1.63 -19.11 -15.67
CA CYS A 184 -0.28 -18.82 -16.11
C CYS A 184 0.34 -20.07 -16.77
N GLN A 185 1.27 -19.86 -17.70
CA GLN A 185 2.00 -20.92 -18.41
C GLN A 185 3.51 -20.78 -18.17
N GLY A 186 4.09 -21.82 -17.57
CA GLY A 186 5.52 -21.87 -17.25
C GLY A 186 5.94 -20.95 -16.10
N ASP A 187 7.18 -21.11 -15.66
CA ASP A 187 7.68 -20.47 -14.45
C ASP A 187 7.67 -18.95 -14.53
N ALA A 188 8.01 -18.38 -15.69
CA ALA A 188 8.05 -16.93 -15.91
C ALA A 188 6.68 -16.28 -15.64
N GLN A 189 5.61 -16.77 -16.30
CA GLN A 189 4.27 -16.22 -16.08
C GLN A 189 3.75 -16.51 -14.68
N CYS A 190 4.11 -17.64 -14.07
CA CYS A 190 3.60 -18.01 -12.76
C CYS A 190 4.34 -17.38 -11.57
N THR A 191 5.48 -16.73 -11.79
CA THR A 191 6.31 -16.20 -10.69
C THR A 191 6.74 -14.75 -10.86
N SER A 192 6.53 -14.13 -12.04
CA SER A 192 6.96 -12.75 -12.26
C SER A 192 6.15 -11.73 -11.43
N LEU A 193 6.78 -10.61 -11.11
CA LEU A 193 6.12 -9.49 -10.43
C LEU A 193 5.03 -8.84 -11.28
N LEU A 194 5.18 -8.80 -12.60
CA LEU A 194 4.15 -8.26 -13.48
C LEU A 194 2.91 -9.16 -13.48
N SER A 195 3.09 -10.48 -13.50
CA SER A 195 1.98 -11.42 -13.29
C SER A 195 1.31 -11.20 -11.95
N TRP A 196 2.08 -11.06 -10.87
CA TRP A 196 1.54 -10.79 -9.55
C TRP A 196 0.64 -9.57 -9.52
N TYR A 197 1.11 -8.45 -10.09
CA TYR A 197 0.31 -7.24 -10.22
C TYR A 197 -0.96 -7.48 -11.04
N VAL A 198 -0.84 -8.06 -12.23
CA VAL A 198 -1.98 -8.31 -13.14
C VAL A 198 -3.09 -9.12 -12.48
N PHE A 199 -2.75 -10.11 -11.64
CA PHE A 199 -3.73 -11.01 -11.03
C PHE A 199 -4.17 -10.60 -9.61
N LEU A 200 -3.44 -9.73 -8.91
CA LEU A 200 -3.78 -9.31 -7.56
C LEU A 200 -5.20 -8.70 -7.43
N PRO A 201 -5.65 -7.77 -8.30
CA PRO A 201 -7.00 -7.21 -8.22
C PRO A 201 -8.12 -8.25 -8.31
N ALA A 202 -8.01 -9.20 -9.24
CA ALA A 202 -8.98 -10.29 -9.39
C ALA A 202 -9.01 -11.19 -8.13
N CYS A 203 -7.86 -11.40 -7.52
CA CYS A 203 -7.72 -12.16 -6.28
C CYS A 203 -8.44 -11.48 -5.12
N LEU A 204 -8.27 -10.17 -4.97
CA LEU A 204 -8.95 -9.35 -3.98
C LEU A 204 -10.47 -9.30 -4.26
N GLN A 205 -10.85 -9.30 -5.54
CA GLN A 205 -12.24 -9.42 -5.95
C GLN A 205 -12.87 -10.73 -5.46
N ALA A 206 -12.19 -11.86 -5.62
CA ALA A 206 -12.72 -13.15 -5.21
C ALA A 206 -12.81 -13.29 -3.68
N ASN A 207 -11.83 -12.76 -2.94
CA ASN A 207 -11.73 -12.96 -1.49
C ASN A 207 -12.66 -12.07 -0.67
N GLN A 208 -13.14 -10.93 -1.20
CA GLN A 208 -14.08 -10.07 -0.47
C GLN A 208 -15.47 -10.71 -0.27
N MET A 209 -15.79 -11.77 -1.01
CA MET A 209 -17.06 -12.50 -0.93
C MET A 209 -17.04 -13.63 0.09
N ALA A 210 -15.89 -13.93 0.71
CA ALA A 210 -15.73 -15.07 1.63
C ALA A 210 -16.29 -14.81 3.05
N ASP A 211 -16.95 -13.68 3.30
CA ASP A 211 -17.65 -13.38 4.56
C ASP A 211 -19.17 -13.63 4.39
N PRO A 212 -19.78 -14.57 5.12
CA PRO A 212 -21.20 -14.93 4.96
C PRO A 212 -22.16 -13.75 5.19
N VAL A 213 -21.73 -12.67 5.88
CA VAL A 213 -22.54 -11.45 6.06
C VAL A 213 -22.60 -10.60 4.77
N ALA A 214 -21.61 -10.72 3.88
CA ALA A 214 -21.62 -10.05 2.58
C ALA A 214 -22.62 -10.70 1.61
N GLU A 215 -22.73 -12.03 1.61
CA GLU A 215 -23.75 -12.79 0.86
C GLU A 215 -25.19 -12.36 1.22
N VAL A 216 -25.43 -12.06 2.50
CA VAL A 216 -26.74 -11.62 3.01
C VAL A 216 -27.11 -10.20 2.55
N ARG A 217 -26.14 -9.35 2.18
CA ARG A 217 -26.41 -7.98 1.70
C ARG A 217 -26.80 -7.92 0.22
N ILE A 218 -26.45 -8.94 -0.56
CA ILE A 218 -26.77 -9.03 -2.00
C ILE A 218 -28.18 -9.57 -2.23
N THR A 219 -28.79 -10.18 -1.20
CA THR A 219 -30.20 -10.57 -1.23
C THR A 219 -31.05 -9.34 -0.88
N PRO A 220 -31.99 -8.91 -1.75
CA PRO A 220 -32.94 -7.87 -1.39
C PRO A 220 -33.66 -8.30 -0.11
N ALA A 221 -33.77 -7.40 0.86
CA ALA A 221 -34.58 -7.65 2.05
C ALA A 221 -35.97 -8.13 1.59
N PRO A 222 -36.50 -9.23 2.13
CA PRO A 222 -37.81 -9.72 1.72
C PRO A 222 -38.81 -8.59 1.93
N ALA A 223 -39.48 -8.18 0.85
CA ALA A 223 -40.55 -7.22 0.91
C ALA A 223 -41.55 -7.70 1.97
N GLN A 224 -41.85 -6.85 2.96
CA GLN A 224 -42.93 -7.14 3.91
C GLN A 224 -44.20 -7.30 3.08
N GLN A 225 -44.63 -8.55 2.89
CA GLN A 225 -45.87 -8.85 2.20
C GLN A 225 -47.01 -8.37 3.10
N TYR A 226 -47.67 -7.30 2.66
CA TYR A 226 -48.96 -6.88 3.19
C TYR A 226 -49.94 -8.05 3.05
N GLN A 227 -50.33 -8.65 4.17
CA GLN A 227 -51.44 -9.61 4.20
C GLN A 227 -52.75 -8.83 4.25
N PRO A 228 -53.60 -8.86 3.21
CA PRO A 228 -54.95 -8.32 3.33
C PRO A 228 -55.77 -9.22 4.27
N ASP A 229 -56.42 -8.59 5.26
CA ASP A 229 -57.22 -9.24 6.30
C ASP A 229 -58.20 -10.27 5.73
N ALA A 230 -58.14 -11.49 6.27
CA ALA A 230 -59.11 -12.53 5.96
C ALA A 230 -60.48 -12.17 6.57
N ILE A 231 -61.45 -11.89 5.71
CA ILE A 231 -62.86 -11.73 6.09
C ILE A 231 -63.36 -13.07 6.64
N ARG A 232 -63.63 -13.14 7.94
CA ARG A 232 -64.25 -14.30 8.62
C ARG A 232 -65.69 -14.51 8.13
N GLY A 233 -66.05 -15.72 7.70
CA GLY A 233 -67.48 -16.08 7.61
C GLY A 233 -67.95 -17.18 6.65
N LEU A 234 -67.08 -17.98 6.01
CA LEU A 234 -67.53 -19.16 5.26
C LEU A 234 -66.86 -20.42 5.81
N TRP A 235 -67.55 -20.94 6.83
CA TRP A 235 -67.42 -22.21 7.58
C TRP A 235 -66.24 -22.33 8.56
#